data_AF-A0A835CLJ3-F1
#
_entry.id   AF-A0A835CLJ3-F1
#
_cell.length_a   1.000
_cell.length_b   1.000
_cell.length_c   1.000
_cell.angle_alpha   90.00
_cell.angle_beta   90.00
_cell.angle_gamma   90.00
#
_symmetry.space_group_name_H-M   'P 1'
#
loop_
_entity.id
_entity.type
_entity.pdbx_description
1 polymer ?
#
loop_
_entity_poly.entity_id
_entity_poly.type
_entity_poly.pdbx_seq_one_letter_code
_entity_poly.pdbx_strand_id
1 'polypeptide(L)'
;MMILCWITYFSILISVVYGNFARKIYGGKLIRIYLAPYVVSIQVRNHHICGGSIISDKYVLTAANCVLAEENVVYGNIQVLAGTHDITDSQYGQIHKVSNVIFHEFYNPRDNWINDIAILKLETPIVIQLAYRELVRLPLRKCLGNRYHTSGWGIDPITHDLSTYLQRISIHTVKSTICRSKYSGLLIDFTTQHCFFPSLSSTGLSPGAGGSPIMYGRQIAGIISFDSLDVNDPAVYTDVVGYKYWMEQMKAKTIY
;
A
#
# COMPACT_ATOMS: atom_id res chain seq x y z
N MET A 1 49.71 -29.81 56.76
CA MET A 1 50.35 -28.62 56.18
C MET A 1 49.91 -28.54 54.72
N MET A 2 48.96 -27.63 54.48
CA MET A 2 48.39 -27.10 53.23
C MET A 2 47.85 -28.06 52.14
N ILE A 3 46.53 -27.99 52.00
CA ILE A 3 45.64 -28.65 51.03
C ILE A 3 45.61 -27.83 49.74
N LEU A 4 45.75 -28.51 48.59
CA LEU A 4 45.60 -27.98 47.24
C LEU A 4 44.13 -27.62 46.96
N CYS A 5 43.86 -26.38 46.56
CA CYS A 5 42.53 -25.93 46.12
C CYS A 5 42.59 -25.61 44.62
N TRP A 6 42.02 -26.49 43.79
CA TRP A 6 41.79 -26.23 42.37
C TRP A 6 40.44 -25.55 42.22
N ILE A 7 40.44 -24.28 41.80
CA ILE A 7 39.22 -23.57 41.42
C ILE A 7 39.09 -23.64 39.90
N THR A 8 38.23 -24.52 39.41
CA THR A 8 37.78 -24.51 38.01
C THR A 8 36.72 -23.42 37.86
N TYR A 9 37.12 -22.26 37.34
CA TYR A 9 36.17 -21.23 36.88
C TYR A 9 35.55 -21.69 35.56
N PHE A 10 34.41 -22.38 35.64
CA PHE A 10 33.55 -22.64 34.49
C PHE A 10 32.68 -21.39 34.26
N SER A 11 33.21 -20.40 33.54
CA SER A 11 32.41 -19.27 33.08
C SER A 11 31.49 -19.72 31.95
N ILE A 12 30.24 -20.03 32.31
CA ILE A 12 29.16 -20.26 31.34
C ILE A 12 28.85 -18.91 30.68
N LEU A 13 29.38 -18.70 29.48
CA LEU A 13 28.91 -17.67 28.57
C LEU A 13 27.54 -18.09 28.04
N ILE A 14 26.47 -17.67 28.71
CA ILE A 14 25.14 -17.65 28.11
C ILE A 14 25.17 -16.54 27.06
N SER A 15 25.55 -16.90 25.84
CA SER A 15 25.23 -16.09 24.67
C SER A 15 23.72 -16.16 24.49
N VAL A 16 22.99 -15.20 25.08
CA VAL A 16 21.62 -14.91 24.65
C VAL A 16 21.75 -14.42 23.22
N VAL A 17 21.58 -15.33 22.27
CA VAL A 17 21.37 -14.98 20.86
C VAL A 17 20.02 -14.31 20.80
N TYR A 18 20.01 -12.99 21.00
CA TYR A 18 18.90 -12.16 20.54
C TYR A 18 18.89 -12.25 19.02
N GLY A 19 18.19 -13.25 18.50
CA GLY A 19 17.82 -13.34 17.10
C GLY A 19 16.90 -12.18 16.75
N ASN A 20 17.49 -11.03 16.40
CA ASN A 20 16.80 -9.95 15.70
C ASN A 20 17.38 -9.83 14.30
N PHE A 21 17.14 -10.85 13.47
CA PHE A 21 17.16 -10.65 12.03
C PHE A 21 15.87 -9.94 11.65
N ALA A 22 15.86 -8.62 11.84
CA ALA A 22 14.88 -7.75 11.19
C ALA A 22 15.14 -7.84 9.68
N ARG A 23 14.43 -8.73 8.99
CA ARG A 23 14.42 -8.79 7.53
C ARG A 23 13.65 -7.57 7.02
N LYS A 24 14.37 -6.66 6.38
CA LYS A 24 13.95 -5.38 5.79
C LYS A 24 13.56 -5.62 4.33
N ILE A 25 12.49 -4.98 3.82
CA ILE A 25 12.60 -4.45 2.43
C ILE A 25 13.57 -3.28 2.53
N TYR A 26 14.36 -3.05 1.50
CA TYR A 26 15.21 -1.87 1.41
C TYR A 26 14.46 -0.58 1.84
N GLY A 27 14.91 -0.07 2.99
CA GLY A 27 14.54 1.21 3.59
C GLY A 27 13.14 1.30 4.26
N GLY A 28 12.25 0.34 4.03
CA GLY A 28 10.96 0.25 4.71
C GLY A 28 11.11 -0.13 6.19
N LYS A 29 10.22 0.39 7.04
CA LYS A 29 10.08 -0.06 8.43
C LYS A 29 8.95 -1.08 8.49
N LEU A 30 9.25 -2.28 9.00
CA LEU A 30 8.22 -3.25 9.37
C LEU A 30 7.25 -2.62 10.37
N ILE A 31 5.96 -2.74 10.09
CA ILE A 31 4.91 -2.24 10.97
C ILE A 31 3.89 -3.32 11.27
N ARG A 32 3.24 -3.20 12.42
CA ARG A 32 2.07 -4.02 12.74
C ARG A 32 0.83 -3.38 12.12
N ILE A 33 -0.15 -4.22 11.80
CA ILE A 33 -1.37 -3.78 11.12
C ILE A 33 -2.16 -2.72 11.90
N TYR A 34 -2.12 -2.71 13.23
CA TYR A 34 -2.78 -1.66 14.02
C TYR A 34 -2.25 -0.24 13.76
N LEU A 35 -1.06 -0.11 13.16
CA LEU A 35 -0.50 1.20 12.76
C LEU A 35 -1.02 1.66 11.39
N ALA A 36 -1.51 0.74 10.55
CA ALA A 36 -2.06 1.01 9.23
C ALA A 36 -3.31 0.16 8.96
N PRO A 37 -4.32 0.19 9.83
CA PRO A 37 -5.44 -0.77 9.79
C PRO A 37 -6.35 -0.57 8.56
N TYR A 38 -6.15 0.52 7.84
CA TYR A 38 -6.82 0.87 6.60
C TYR A 38 -6.21 0.20 5.37
N VAL A 39 -5.00 -0.35 5.46
CA VAL A 39 -4.34 -1.01 4.32
C VAL A 39 -4.90 -2.42 4.16
N VAL A 40 -5.13 -2.82 2.92
CA VAL A 40 -5.54 -4.18 2.57
C VAL A 40 -4.66 -4.75 1.47
N SER A 41 -4.61 -6.08 1.42
CA SER A 41 -4.01 -6.84 0.34
C SER A 41 -5.11 -7.28 -0.63
N ILE A 42 -5.00 -6.88 -1.89
CA ILE A 42 -5.85 -7.36 -2.97
C ILE A 42 -5.18 -8.58 -3.58
N GLN A 43 -5.95 -9.66 -3.67
CA GLN A 43 -5.44 -10.96 -4.09
C GLN A 43 -6.24 -11.53 -5.26
N VAL A 44 -5.53 -12.16 -6.19
CA VAL A 44 -6.12 -12.98 -7.24
C VAL A 44 -5.61 -14.41 -7.05
N ARG A 45 -6.54 -15.37 -6.97
CA ARG A 45 -6.20 -16.78 -6.70
C ARG A 45 -5.28 -16.94 -5.47
N ASN A 46 -5.59 -16.23 -4.38
CA ASN A 46 -4.82 -16.19 -3.12
C ASN A 46 -3.41 -15.56 -3.19
N HIS A 47 -3.01 -15.00 -4.33
CA HIS A 47 -1.73 -14.32 -4.45
C HIS A 47 -1.93 -12.81 -4.38
N HIS A 48 -1.10 -12.12 -3.59
CA HIS A 48 -1.11 -10.66 -3.53
C HIS A 48 -0.70 -10.08 -4.89
N ILE A 49 -1.49 -9.11 -5.36
CA ILE A 49 -1.22 -8.40 -6.62
C ILE A 49 -1.06 -6.89 -6.41
N CYS A 50 -1.83 -6.32 -5.48
CA CYS A 50 -1.84 -4.89 -5.20
C CYS A 50 -2.29 -4.63 -3.77
N GLY A 51 -2.03 -3.41 -3.31
CA GLY A 51 -2.65 -2.86 -2.11
C GLY A 51 -3.99 -2.18 -2.39
N GLY A 52 -4.64 -1.79 -1.30
CA GLY A 52 -5.85 -0.97 -1.31
C GLY A 52 -6.03 -0.28 0.02
N SER A 53 -7.08 0.55 0.10
CA SER A 53 -7.46 1.24 1.31
C SER A 53 -8.94 1.07 1.65
N ILE A 54 -9.22 0.71 2.89
CA ILE A 54 -10.59 0.64 3.41
C ILE A 54 -11.14 2.05 3.44
N ILE A 55 -12.24 2.31 2.73
CA ILE A 55 -12.96 3.59 2.75
C ILE A 55 -14.32 3.49 3.46
N SER A 56 -14.81 2.27 3.67
CA SER A 56 -15.83 1.91 4.67
C SER A 56 -15.83 0.38 4.87
N ASP A 57 -16.73 -0.14 5.70
CA ASP A 57 -16.82 -1.58 5.99
C ASP A 57 -17.09 -2.45 4.75
N LYS A 58 -17.77 -1.94 3.73
CA LYS A 58 -18.05 -2.68 2.48
C LYS A 58 -17.27 -2.22 1.26
N TYR A 59 -16.43 -1.20 1.38
CA TYR A 59 -15.80 -0.57 0.22
C TYR A 59 -14.30 -0.37 0.42
N VAL A 60 -13.54 -0.81 -0.58
CA VAL A 60 -12.08 -0.63 -0.68
C VAL A 60 -11.77 0.21 -1.90
N LEU A 61 -10.87 1.17 -1.74
CA LEU A 61 -10.34 2.02 -2.80
C LEU A 61 -8.98 1.47 -3.26
N THR A 62 -8.76 1.40 -4.56
CA THR A 62 -7.51 0.93 -5.17
C THR A 62 -7.30 1.59 -6.53
N ALA A 63 -6.21 1.25 -7.21
CA ALA A 63 -5.97 1.65 -8.59
C ALA A 63 -6.77 0.74 -9.54
N ALA A 64 -7.25 1.28 -10.65
CA ALA A 64 -8.03 0.53 -11.62
C ALA A 64 -7.17 -0.53 -12.34
N ASN A 65 -5.91 -0.20 -12.62
CA ASN A 65 -4.93 -1.11 -13.23
C ASN A 65 -4.64 -2.36 -12.37
N CYS A 66 -4.92 -2.32 -11.06
CA CYS A 66 -4.75 -3.46 -10.17
C CYS A 66 -5.80 -4.56 -10.36
N VAL A 67 -6.99 -4.20 -10.84
CA VAL A 67 -8.14 -5.12 -10.91
C VAL A 67 -8.64 -5.37 -12.32
N LEU A 68 -8.09 -4.64 -13.28
CA LEU A 68 -8.31 -4.84 -14.71
C LEU A 68 -7.11 -5.59 -15.32
N ALA A 69 -7.38 -6.69 -16.01
CA ALA A 69 -6.39 -7.35 -16.85
C ALA A 69 -6.22 -6.61 -18.19
N GLU A 70 -5.30 -7.09 -19.01
CA GLU A 70 -5.22 -6.69 -20.42
C GLU A 70 -6.58 -6.93 -21.11
N GLU A 71 -6.90 -6.09 -22.10
CA GLU A 71 -8.16 -6.15 -22.87
C GLU A 71 -9.45 -5.79 -22.11
N ASN A 72 -9.35 -5.04 -21.00
CA ASN A 72 -10.50 -4.60 -20.19
C ASN A 72 -11.27 -5.74 -19.50
N VAL A 73 -10.62 -6.88 -19.27
CA VAL A 73 -11.24 -8.02 -18.56
C VAL A 73 -10.96 -7.91 -17.07
N VAL A 74 -11.98 -7.98 -16.22
CA VAL A 74 -11.80 -8.02 -14.76
C VAL A 74 -11.23 -9.38 -14.36
N TYR A 75 -10.23 -9.41 -13.47
CA TYR A 75 -9.73 -10.68 -12.95
C TYR A 75 -10.87 -11.47 -12.26
N GLY A 76 -11.05 -12.73 -12.65
CA GLY A 76 -11.89 -13.65 -11.88
C GLY A 76 -11.27 -13.97 -10.53
N ASN A 77 -12.08 -14.14 -9.49
CA ASN A 77 -11.67 -14.50 -8.13
C ASN A 77 -10.78 -13.46 -7.42
N ILE A 78 -11.14 -12.19 -7.51
CA ILE A 78 -10.54 -11.13 -6.68
C ILE A 78 -11.09 -11.26 -5.25
N GLN A 79 -10.19 -11.20 -4.27
CA GLN A 79 -10.53 -11.09 -2.86
C GLN A 79 -9.67 -10.03 -2.17
N VAL A 80 -10.17 -9.54 -1.05
CA VAL A 80 -9.50 -8.59 -0.17
C VAL A 80 -9.15 -9.30 1.13
N LEU A 81 -7.86 -9.27 1.48
CA LEU A 81 -7.34 -9.67 2.79
C LEU A 81 -7.07 -8.41 3.61
N ALA A 82 -7.87 -8.21 4.66
CA ALA A 82 -7.77 -7.08 5.58
C ALA A 82 -7.27 -7.52 6.96
N GLY A 83 -6.72 -6.58 7.74
CA GLY A 83 -6.46 -6.81 9.16
C GLY A 83 -5.24 -7.67 9.51
N THR A 84 -4.38 -7.99 8.53
CA THR A 84 -3.12 -8.70 8.77
C THR A 84 -1.89 -7.83 8.53
N HIS A 85 -0.78 -8.18 9.16
CA HIS A 85 0.56 -7.66 8.81
C HIS A 85 1.40 -8.71 8.08
N ASP A 86 0.94 -9.96 7.99
CA ASP A 86 1.57 -11.05 7.25
C ASP A 86 0.54 -11.63 6.28
N ILE A 87 0.75 -11.44 4.98
CA ILE A 87 -0.18 -11.91 3.94
C ILE A 87 -0.14 -13.42 3.73
N THR A 88 0.82 -14.13 4.34
CA THR A 88 0.88 -15.60 4.31
C THR A 88 0.18 -16.26 5.48
N ASP A 89 -0.07 -15.50 6.55
CA ASP A 89 -0.76 -15.99 7.74
C ASP A 89 -2.24 -15.60 7.71
N SER A 90 -3.05 -16.53 7.19
CA SER A 90 -4.50 -16.36 7.10
C SER A 90 -5.22 -16.43 8.44
N GLN A 91 -4.55 -16.81 9.54
CA GLN A 91 -5.18 -16.93 10.86
C GLN A 91 -5.52 -15.57 11.47
N TYR A 92 -4.83 -14.49 11.06
CA TYR A 92 -4.96 -13.17 11.66
C TYR A 92 -5.60 -12.11 10.75
N GLY A 93 -6.09 -12.51 9.58
CA GLY A 93 -6.75 -11.62 8.62
C GLY A 93 -8.22 -11.95 8.38
N GLN A 94 -8.92 -11.02 7.74
CA GLN A 94 -10.30 -11.20 7.27
C GLN A 94 -10.28 -11.25 5.75
N ILE A 95 -10.77 -12.35 5.18
CA ILE A 95 -10.88 -12.52 3.73
C ILE A 95 -12.30 -12.17 3.29
N HIS A 96 -12.40 -11.28 2.32
CA HIS A 96 -13.67 -10.82 1.76
C HIS A 96 -13.63 -10.96 0.25
N LYS A 97 -14.62 -11.65 -0.33
CA LYS A 97 -14.80 -11.70 -1.78
C LYS A 97 -15.27 -10.35 -2.30
N VAL A 98 -14.88 -10.03 -3.54
CA VAL A 98 -15.33 -8.82 -4.23
C VAL A 98 -16.59 -9.15 -5.02
N SER A 99 -17.70 -8.48 -4.66
CA SER A 99 -19.01 -8.61 -5.32
C SER A 99 -19.14 -7.73 -6.57
N ASN A 100 -18.43 -6.60 -6.60
CA ASN A 100 -18.46 -5.67 -7.72
C ASN A 100 -17.18 -4.82 -7.77
N VAL A 101 -16.79 -4.42 -8.98
CA VAL A 101 -15.68 -3.49 -9.24
C VAL A 101 -16.25 -2.27 -9.97
N ILE A 102 -16.05 -1.09 -9.39
CA ILE A 102 -16.54 0.18 -9.93
C ILE A 102 -15.33 0.97 -10.40
N PHE A 103 -15.15 1.05 -11.71
CA PHE A 103 -14.12 1.85 -12.36
C PHE A 103 -14.56 3.30 -12.51
N HIS A 104 -13.61 4.23 -12.52
CA HIS A 104 -13.89 5.56 -13.02
C HIS A 104 -14.32 5.49 -14.49
N GLU A 105 -15.38 6.20 -14.87
CA GLU A 105 -16.00 6.09 -16.20
C GLU A 105 -15.07 6.52 -17.34
N PHE A 106 -14.06 7.33 -17.01
CA PHE A 106 -13.03 7.80 -17.93
C PHE A 106 -11.67 7.12 -17.72
N TYR A 107 -11.61 6.01 -16.99
CA TYR A 107 -10.40 5.19 -16.94
C TYR A 107 -10.25 4.41 -18.26
N ASN A 108 -9.07 4.49 -18.87
CA ASN A 108 -8.69 3.69 -20.02
C ASN A 108 -7.26 3.18 -19.83
N PRO A 109 -7.01 1.85 -19.81
CA PRO A 109 -5.66 1.30 -19.61
C PRO A 109 -4.70 1.67 -20.75
N ARG A 110 -5.20 2.12 -21.91
CA ARG A 110 -4.37 2.57 -23.05
C ARG A 110 -4.02 4.06 -22.99
N ASP A 111 -4.65 4.83 -22.11
CA ASP A 111 -4.46 6.29 -22.02
C ASP A 111 -3.57 6.68 -20.83
N ASN A 112 -2.38 6.05 -20.74
CA ASN A 112 -1.34 6.39 -19.77
C ASN A 112 -1.78 6.39 -18.29
N TRP A 113 -2.73 5.51 -17.92
CA TRP A 113 -3.24 5.40 -16.54
C TRP A 113 -3.82 6.70 -15.98
N ILE A 114 -4.43 7.54 -16.83
CA ILE A 114 -5.26 8.67 -16.37
C ILE A 114 -6.55 8.10 -15.75
N ASN A 115 -7.04 8.74 -14.68
CA ASN A 115 -8.18 8.26 -13.89
C ASN A 115 -7.99 6.84 -13.34
N ASP A 116 -6.75 6.47 -12.99
CA ASP A 116 -6.43 5.15 -12.44
C ASP A 116 -6.92 5.03 -10.97
N ILE A 117 -8.22 4.75 -10.83
CA ILE A 117 -8.94 4.63 -9.58
C ILE A 117 -10.14 3.69 -9.73
N ALA A 118 -10.31 2.80 -8.77
CA ALA A 118 -11.44 1.87 -8.70
C ALA A 118 -11.90 1.65 -7.26
N ILE A 119 -13.19 1.35 -7.10
CA ILE A 119 -13.80 0.96 -5.83
C ILE A 119 -14.23 -0.51 -5.91
N LEU A 120 -13.80 -1.31 -4.94
CA LEU A 120 -14.23 -2.69 -4.76
C LEU A 120 -15.37 -2.74 -3.74
N LYS A 121 -16.51 -3.31 -4.12
CA LYS A 121 -17.63 -3.63 -3.23
C LYS A 121 -17.45 -5.04 -2.69
N LEU A 122 -17.37 -5.19 -1.38
CA LEU A 122 -17.20 -6.48 -0.73
C LEU A 122 -18.53 -7.21 -0.53
N GLU A 123 -18.52 -8.53 -0.66
CA GLU A 123 -19.70 -9.38 -0.36
C GLU A 123 -20.07 -9.31 1.13
N THR A 124 -19.08 -9.34 2.01
CA THR A 124 -19.24 -9.27 3.46
C THR A 124 -18.52 -8.03 4.02
N PRO A 125 -19.08 -7.37 5.05
CA PRO A 125 -18.45 -6.20 5.65
C PRO A 125 -17.20 -6.59 6.44
N ILE A 126 -16.16 -5.76 6.34
CA ILE A 126 -14.97 -5.83 7.19
C ILE A 126 -15.36 -5.48 8.63
N VAL A 127 -14.94 -6.31 9.58
CA VAL A 127 -15.05 -6.00 11.00
C VAL A 127 -13.95 -5.01 11.37
N ILE A 128 -14.27 -3.73 11.26
CA ILE A 128 -13.37 -2.62 11.65
C ILE A 128 -13.49 -2.42 13.16
N GLN A 129 -12.41 -2.64 13.91
CA GLN A 129 -12.41 -2.29 15.35
C GLN A 129 -12.64 -0.78 15.51
N LEU A 130 -13.46 -0.40 16.50
CA LEU A 130 -13.93 0.99 16.68
C LEU A 130 -12.78 2.02 16.72
N ALA A 131 -11.66 1.67 17.36
CA ALA A 131 -10.46 2.52 17.44
C ALA A 131 -9.86 2.89 16.06
N TYR A 132 -10.17 2.12 15.01
CA TYR A 132 -9.63 2.31 13.67
C TYR A 132 -10.58 2.99 12.69
N ARG A 133 -11.88 3.12 13.02
CA ARG A 133 -12.86 3.83 12.18
C ARG A 133 -12.47 5.30 11.97
N GLU A 134 -11.81 5.92 12.93
CA GLU A 134 -11.38 7.32 12.84
C GLU A 134 -10.07 7.54 12.08
N LEU A 135 -9.42 6.48 11.59
CA LEU A 135 -8.12 6.57 10.89
C LEU A 135 -8.26 6.84 9.39
N VAL A 136 -9.46 6.70 8.82
CA VAL A 136 -9.71 6.86 7.41
C VAL A 136 -10.56 8.11 7.19
N ARG A 137 -9.92 9.19 6.75
CA ARG A 137 -10.61 10.38 6.26
C ARG A 137 -10.11 10.71 4.86
N LEU A 138 -11.03 11.10 3.98
CA LEU A 138 -10.63 11.72 2.72
C LEU A 138 -10.27 13.19 2.99
N PRO A 139 -9.19 13.72 2.40
CA PRO A 139 -8.84 15.12 2.55
C PRO A 139 -9.96 16.00 1.99
N LEU A 140 -10.24 17.12 2.67
CA LEU A 140 -11.20 18.12 2.18
C LEU A 140 -10.55 19.10 1.17
N ARG A 141 -9.22 19.20 1.21
CA ARG A 141 -8.40 20.10 0.40
C ARG A 141 -7.09 19.40 0.07
N LYS A 142 -6.40 19.90 -0.94
CA LYS A 142 -5.06 19.43 -1.31
C LYS A 142 -4.14 19.45 -0.09
N CYS A 143 -3.49 18.32 0.16
CA CYS A 143 -2.51 18.18 1.23
C CYS A 143 -1.24 18.98 0.88
N LEU A 144 -0.71 19.76 1.81
CA LEU A 144 0.46 20.62 1.61
C LEU A 144 1.59 20.22 2.56
N GLY A 145 2.85 20.27 2.11
CA GLY A 145 4.03 19.94 2.92
C GLY A 145 4.56 18.51 2.70
N ASN A 146 5.41 18.01 3.61
CA ASN A 146 6.20 16.79 3.38
C ASN A 146 5.86 15.63 4.33
N ARG A 147 4.61 15.56 4.82
CA ARG A 147 4.19 14.55 5.81
C ARG A 147 3.46 13.38 5.15
N TYR A 148 4.09 12.78 4.14
CA TYR A 148 3.51 11.66 3.42
C TYR A 148 4.17 10.34 3.79
N HIS A 149 3.36 9.29 3.88
CA HIS A 149 3.83 7.93 4.01
C HIS A 149 2.92 6.99 3.25
N THR A 150 3.46 5.87 2.80
CA THR A 150 2.67 4.75 2.27
C THR A 150 2.94 3.51 3.09
N SER A 151 2.01 2.56 3.04
CA SER A 151 2.17 1.27 3.69
C SER A 151 1.58 0.16 2.82
N GLY A 152 2.29 -0.97 2.71
CA GLY A 152 1.93 -2.06 1.81
C GLY A 152 2.94 -3.21 1.83
N TRP A 153 2.76 -4.16 0.91
CA TRP A 153 3.58 -5.36 0.72
C TRP A 153 4.26 -5.28 -0.65
N GLY A 154 5.36 -4.53 -0.71
CA GLY A 154 6.13 -4.35 -1.94
C GLY A 154 7.08 -5.51 -2.22
N ILE A 155 7.53 -5.59 -3.48
CA ILE A 155 8.65 -6.43 -3.90
C ILE A 155 9.98 -5.80 -3.50
N ASP A 156 10.89 -6.59 -2.95
CA ASP A 156 12.25 -6.15 -2.68
C ASP A 156 13.00 -5.91 -4.01
N PRO A 157 13.56 -4.72 -4.26
CA PRO A 157 14.20 -4.41 -5.54
C PRO A 157 15.52 -5.17 -5.77
N ILE A 158 16.11 -5.78 -4.74
CA ILE A 158 17.36 -6.54 -4.85
C ILE A 158 17.07 -8.02 -4.96
N THR A 159 16.30 -8.56 -4.01
CA THR A 159 16.01 -10.01 -4.02
C THR A 159 14.89 -10.37 -5.00
N HIS A 160 14.12 -9.38 -5.45
CA HIS A 160 12.91 -9.55 -6.26
C HIS A 160 11.83 -10.37 -5.54
N ASP A 161 11.95 -10.55 -4.22
CA ASP A 161 10.98 -11.27 -3.42
C ASP A 161 9.87 -10.33 -2.94
N LEU A 162 8.63 -10.79 -3.03
CA LEU A 162 7.52 -10.13 -2.36
C LEU A 162 7.71 -10.18 -0.84
N SER A 163 7.65 -9.02 -0.17
CA SER A 163 7.59 -9.01 1.28
C SER A 163 6.24 -9.53 1.75
N THR A 164 6.27 -10.60 2.53
CA THR A 164 5.07 -11.13 3.19
C THR A 164 4.64 -10.24 4.36
N TYR A 165 5.55 -9.42 4.91
CA TYR A 165 5.30 -8.52 6.03
C TYR A 165 4.97 -7.09 5.61
N LEU A 166 4.04 -6.46 6.32
CA LEU A 166 3.58 -5.09 6.08
C LEU A 166 4.67 -4.08 6.43
N GLN A 167 4.89 -3.15 5.52
CA GLN A 167 5.94 -2.15 5.66
C GLN A 167 5.42 -0.74 5.50
N ARG A 168 6.22 0.23 5.95
CA ARG A 168 5.96 1.66 5.77
C ARG A 168 7.22 2.38 5.32
N ILE A 169 7.05 3.30 4.37
CA ILE A 169 8.07 4.28 3.98
C ILE A 169 7.54 5.70 4.10
N SER A 170 8.44 6.65 4.33
CA SER A 170 8.12 8.09 4.25
C SER A 170 8.47 8.60 2.86
N ILE A 171 7.61 9.42 2.28
CA ILE A 171 7.75 9.94 0.92
C ILE A 171 7.54 11.46 0.90
N HIS A 172 7.97 12.13 -0.16
CA HIS A 172 7.81 13.57 -0.32
C HIS A 172 7.46 13.94 -1.76
N THR A 173 6.67 15.01 -1.93
CA THR A 173 6.16 15.43 -3.23
C THR A 173 7.28 15.89 -4.15
N VAL A 174 7.15 15.61 -5.43
CA VAL A 174 8.07 16.01 -6.49
C VAL A 174 7.43 17.12 -7.33
N LYS A 175 8.24 18.09 -7.76
CA LYS A 175 7.77 19.13 -8.68
C LYS A 175 7.29 18.48 -9.99
N SER A 176 6.14 18.95 -10.50
CA SER A 176 5.56 18.45 -11.74
C SER A 176 6.53 18.54 -12.93
N THR A 177 7.40 19.55 -12.97
CA THR A 177 8.43 19.69 -14.01
C THR A 177 9.45 18.55 -14.00
N ILE A 178 9.91 18.13 -12.81
CA ILE A 178 10.84 17.00 -12.68
C ILE A 178 10.14 15.70 -13.09
N CYS A 179 8.93 15.49 -12.59
CA CYS A 179 8.18 14.29 -12.93
C CYS A 179 7.86 14.19 -14.42
N ARG A 180 7.42 15.29 -15.04
CA ARG A 180 7.18 15.36 -16.48
C ARG A 180 8.45 15.12 -17.29
N SER A 181 9.59 15.63 -16.83
CA SER A 181 10.87 15.39 -17.49
C SER A 181 11.25 13.91 -17.48
N LYS A 182 10.94 13.18 -16.40
CA LYS A 182 11.21 11.75 -16.34
C LYS A 182 10.29 10.96 -17.25
N TYR A 183 9.01 11.31 -17.27
CA TYR A 183 7.98 10.62 -18.03
C TYR A 183 7.59 11.38 -19.30
N SER A 184 8.56 11.93 -20.03
CA SER A 184 8.30 12.86 -21.15
C SER A 184 7.54 12.26 -22.34
N GLY A 185 7.38 10.93 -22.40
CA GLY A 185 6.56 10.22 -23.38
C GLY A 185 5.16 9.83 -22.89
N LEU A 186 4.82 10.08 -21.63
CA LEU A 186 3.52 9.79 -21.04
C LEU A 186 2.75 11.07 -20.77
N LEU A 187 1.44 11.06 -21.06
CA LEU A 187 0.57 12.13 -20.63
C LEU A 187 0.28 11.98 -19.13
N ILE A 188 0.85 12.89 -18.32
CA ILE A 188 0.54 12.99 -16.88
C ILE A 188 -0.33 14.23 -16.66
N ASP A 189 -1.54 14.01 -16.15
CA ASP A 189 -2.47 15.06 -15.75
C ASP A 189 -2.20 15.49 -14.30
N PHE A 190 -1.41 16.56 -14.13
CA PHE A 190 -1.07 17.08 -12.81
C PHE A 190 -2.23 17.73 -12.04
N THR A 191 -3.44 17.76 -12.60
CA THR A 191 -4.65 18.17 -11.85
C THR A 191 -5.18 17.03 -10.97
N THR A 192 -5.00 15.78 -11.41
CA THR A 192 -5.49 14.58 -10.73
C THR A 192 -4.40 13.54 -10.46
N GLN A 193 -3.18 13.80 -10.89
CA GLN A 193 -1.99 13.00 -10.62
C GLN A 193 -0.87 13.88 -10.06
N HIS A 194 0.05 13.26 -9.34
CA HIS A 194 1.25 13.93 -8.83
C HIS A 194 2.32 12.86 -8.65
N CYS A 195 3.52 13.26 -8.26
CA CYS A 195 4.62 12.32 -8.11
C CYS A 195 5.29 12.44 -6.75
N PHE A 196 5.78 11.31 -6.25
CA PHE A 196 6.46 11.19 -4.97
C PHE A 196 7.83 10.54 -5.13
N PHE A 197 8.77 11.00 -4.32
CA PHE A 197 10.03 10.30 -4.10
C PHE A 197 10.04 9.65 -2.71
N PRO A 198 10.64 8.46 -2.58
CA PRO A 198 11.05 7.95 -1.28
C PRO A 198 11.98 8.95 -0.58
N SER A 199 11.80 9.15 0.72
CA SER A 199 12.60 10.16 1.46
C SER A 199 14.03 9.70 1.77
N LEU A 200 14.30 8.40 1.62
CA LEU A 200 15.63 7.82 1.78
C LEU A 200 16.05 7.24 0.44
N SER A 201 17.32 7.45 0.06
CA SER A 201 17.89 6.86 -1.17
C SER A 201 17.95 5.33 -1.15
N SER A 202 17.78 4.72 0.03
CA SER A 202 17.69 3.26 0.22
C SER A 202 16.26 2.74 0.29
N THR A 203 15.25 3.58 0.04
CA THR A 203 13.84 3.17 -0.10
C THR A 203 13.40 3.29 -1.55
N GLY A 204 12.61 2.33 -2.02
CA GLY A 204 11.93 2.38 -3.31
C GLY A 204 10.44 2.12 -3.17
N LEU A 205 9.66 2.62 -4.12
CA LEU A 205 8.36 2.03 -4.44
C LEU A 205 8.61 0.90 -5.44
N SER A 206 7.89 -0.18 -5.28
CA SER A 206 8.16 -1.44 -5.96
C SER A 206 6.86 -2.02 -6.50
N PRO A 207 6.92 -2.90 -7.52
CA PRO A 207 5.76 -3.70 -7.92
C PRO A 207 5.09 -4.37 -6.71
N GLY A 208 3.76 -4.45 -6.71
CA GLY A 208 2.95 -4.87 -5.55
C GLY A 208 2.53 -3.74 -4.61
N ALA A 209 3.18 -2.57 -4.66
CA ALA A 209 2.74 -1.38 -3.93
C ALA A 209 1.56 -0.65 -4.61
N GLY A 210 1.28 -0.95 -5.90
CA GLY A 210 0.17 -0.40 -6.67
C GLY A 210 -1.16 -0.49 -5.92
N GLY A 211 -2.01 0.53 -6.03
CA GLY A 211 -3.28 0.62 -5.31
C GLY A 211 -3.18 0.95 -3.82
N SER A 212 -1.99 0.87 -3.20
CA SER A 212 -1.81 1.19 -1.78
C SER A 212 -2.04 2.69 -1.50
N PRO A 213 -2.55 3.06 -0.32
CA PRO A 213 -2.85 4.45 0.01
C PRO A 213 -1.57 5.25 0.29
N ILE A 214 -1.51 6.44 -0.31
CA ILE A 214 -0.67 7.51 0.19
C ILE A 214 -1.41 8.25 1.29
N MET A 215 -0.80 8.32 2.47
CA MET A 215 -1.36 8.99 3.63
C MET A 215 -0.71 10.35 3.85
N TYR A 216 -1.52 11.36 4.17
CA TYR A 216 -1.08 12.63 4.75
C TYR A 216 -1.62 12.71 6.18
N GLY A 217 -0.77 12.42 7.16
CA GLY A 217 -1.20 12.21 8.54
C GLY A 217 -2.19 11.05 8.66
N ARG A 218 -3.48 11.35 8.88
CA ARG A 218 -4.58 10.37 9.00
C ARG A 218 -5.55 10.42 7.82
N GLN A 219 -5.14 11.01 6.69
CA GLN A 219 -5.99 11.19 5.52
C GLN A 219 -5.42 10.43 4.33
N ILE A 220 -6.28 9.76 3.54
CA ILE A 220 -5.89 9.12 2.28
C ILE A 220 -5.76 10.21 1.22
N ALA A 221 -4.53 10.67 0.98
CA ALA A 221 -4.23 11.73 0.03
C ALA A 221 -4.11 11.22 -1.41
N GLY A 222 -3.79 9.95 -1.60
CA GLY A 222 -3.55 9.40 -2.93
C GLY A 222 -3.60 7.88 -2.99
N ILE A 223 -3.50 7.37 -4.20
CA ILE A 223 -3.41 5.94 -4.52
C ILE A 223 -2.18 5.76 -5.41
N ILE A 224 -1.29 4.82 -5.10
CA ILE A 224 -0.17 4.51 -5.98
C ILE A 224 -0.72 3.97 -7.30
N SER A 225 -0.41 4.62 -8.42
CA SER A 225 -0.90 4.25 -9.75
C SER A 225 0.15 3.43 -10.48
N PHE A 226 1.28 4.04 -10.82
CA PHE A 226 2.41 3.36 -11.45
C PHE A 226 3.74 3.92 -10.96
N ASP A 227 4.78 3.10 -11.07
CA ASP A 227 6.16 3.44 -10.74
C ASP A 227 7.11 2.97 -11.84
N SER A 228 8.37 3.35 -11.71
CA SER A 228 9.46 2.82 -12.50
C SER A 228 10.13 1.69 -11.73
N LEU A 229 10.77 0.76 -12.45
CA LEU A 229 11.62 -0.26 -11.83
C LEU A 229 12.90 0.33 -11.21
N ASP A 230 13.28 1.54 -11.60
CA ASP A 230 14.38 2.27 -10.97
C ASP A 230 13.88 2.97 -9.69
N VAL A 231 14.43 2.55 -8.54
CA VAL A 231 14.09 3.12 -7.23
C VAL A 231 14.43 4.62 -7.10
N ASN A 232 15.25 5.15 -8.01
CA ASN A 232 15.60 6.57 -8.10
C ASN A 232 14.63 7.41 -8.95
N ASP A 233 13.56 6.79 -9.46
CA ASP A 233 12.52 7.48 -10.20
C ASP A 233 11.29 7.77 -9.33
N PRO A 234 10.57 8.86 -9.63
CA PRO A 234 9.43 9.26 -8.81
C PRO A 234 8.21 8.41 -9.19
N ALA A 235 7.54 7.80 -8.22
CA ALA A 235 6.28 7.12 -8.52
C ALA A 235 5.15 8.12 -8.76
N VAL A 236 4.20 7.74 -9.62
CA VAL A 236 3.02 8.53 -9.95
C VAL A 236 1.83 8.00 -9.15
N TYR A 237 1.04 8.92 -8.61
CA TYR A 237 -0.13 8.60 -7.81
C TYR A 237 -1.35 9.37 -8.27
N THR A 238 -2.52 8.75 -8.09
CA THR A 238 -3.82 9.38 -8.30
C THR A 238 -4.20 10.20 -7.07
N ASP A 239 -4.52 11.48 -7.24
CA ASP A 239 -4.95 12.41 -6.18
C ASP A 239 -6.41 12.16 -5.80
N VAL A 240 -6.63 11.56 -4.64
CA VAL A 240 -7.98 11.18 -4.17
C VAL A 240 -8.89 12.40 -3.96
N VAL A 241 -8.34 13.60 -3.72
CA VAL A 241 -9.13 14.82 -3.56
C VAL A 241 -9.89 15.14 -4.86
N GLY A 242 -9.26 14.91 -6.01
CA GLY A 242 -9.86 15.14 -7.33
C GLY A 242 -11.08 14.25 -7.60
N TYR A 243 -11.14 13.08 -6.97
CA TYR A 243 -12.18 12.07 -7.21
C TYR A 243 -13.24 12.00 -6.10
N LYS A 244 -13.19 12.88 -5.09
CA LYS A 244 -14.13 12.82 -3.96
C LYS A 244 -15.60 12.81 -4.40
N TYR A 245 -15.96 13.69 -5.34
CA TYR A 245 -17.34 13.78 -5.83
C TYR A 245 -17.77 12.49 -6.54
N TRP A 246 -16.91 11.96 -7.40
CA TRP A 246 -17.12 10.67 -8.06
C TRP A 246 -17.31 9.54 -7.04
N MET A 247 -16.45 9.45 -6.02
CA MET A 247 -16.55 8.43 -4.98
C MET A 247 -17.88 8.49 -4.22
N GLU A 248 -18.36 9.69 -3.87
CA GLU A 248 -19.65 9.85 -3.19
C GLU A 248 -20.83 9.45 -4.08
N GLN A 249 -20.79 9.81 -5.37
CA GLN A 249 -21.80 9.37 -6.33
C GLN A 249 -21.86 7.85 -6.46
N MET A 250 -20.69 7.20 -6.54
CA MET A 250 -20.63 5.75 -6.68
C MET A 250 -21.13 5.03 -5.42
N LYS A 251 -20.79 5.53 -4.24
CA LYS A 251 -21.35 5.01 -2.99
C LYS A 251 -22.89 5.12 -2.96
N ALA A 252 -23.44 6.27 -3.36
CA ALA A 252 -24.89 6.48 -3.40
C ALA A 252 -25.59 5.55 -4.41
N LYS A 253 -25.04 5.41 -5.62
CA LYS A 253 -25.58 4.52 -6.67
C LYS A 253 -25.57 3.04 -6.29
N THR A 254 -24.70 2.64 -5.37
CA THR A 254 -24.50 1.23 -5.00
C THR A 254 -25.31 0.81 -3.76
N ILE A 255 -25.97 1.79 -3.10
CA ILE A 255 -26.91 1.60 -1.99
C ILE A 255 -28.34 1.31 -2.52
N TYR A 256 -28.65 1.71 -3.76
CA TYR A 256 -29.86 1.36 -4.49
C TYR A 256 -29.57 0.24 -5.50
#